data_AF-A0A8H8A602-F1
#
_entry.id   AF-A0A8H8A602-F1
#
_cell.length_a   1.000
_cell.length_b   1.000
_cell.length_c   1.000
_cell.angle_alpha   90.00
_cell.angle_beta   90.00
_cell.angle_gamma   90.00
#
_symmetry.space_group_name_H-M   'P 1'
#
loop_
_entity.id
_entity.type
_entity.pdbx_description
1 polymer ?
#
loop_
_entity_poly.entity_id
_entity_poly.type
_entity_poly.pdbx_seq_one_letter_code
_entity_poly.pdbx_strand_id
1 'polypeptide(L)'
;MGKGKVASQCSHAAVACYKELMQKNPEVINLWETLGQPKVVLQVETETELEDLRTHAKSLGISSCIIHDAGRTQIKPNSATVVGIGPGPRSIIDQITGHLKLY
;
A
#
# COMPACT_ATOMS: atom_id res chain seq x y z
N MET A 1 9.25 4.98 -12.08
CA MET A 1 10.35 4.71 -11.11
C MET A 1 11.19 3.53 -11.61
N GLY A 2 12.50 3.47 -11.31
CA GLY A 2 13.32 2.30 -11.64
C GLY A 2 13.03 1.08 -10.74
N LYS A 3 13.31 -0.14 -11.21
CA LYS A 3 12.95 -1.41 -10.54
C LYS A 3 13.36 -1.46 -9.06
N GLY A 4 14.60 -1.09 -8.74
CA GLY A 4 15.09 -1.10 -7.35
C GLY A 4 14.37 -0.09 -6.46
N LYS A 5 14.03 1.09 -6.99
CA LYS A 5 13.27 2.10 -6.25
C LYS A 5 11.84 1.62 -5.98
N VAL A 6 11.20 0.98 -6.96
CA VAL A 6 9.86 0.39 -6.77
C VAL A 6 9.88 -0.66 -5.69
N ALA A 7 10.82 -1.60 -5.75
CA ALA A 7 10.97 -2.63 -4.71
C ALA A 7 11.11 -2.01 -3.31
N SER A 8 11.99 -1.03 -3.15
CA SER A 8 12.20 -0.33 -1.87
C SER A 8 10.93 0.39 -1.38
N GLN A 9 10.23 1.13 -2.25
CA GLN A 9 9.02 1.86 -1.84
C GLN A 9 7.85 0.93 -1.50
N CYS A 10 7.68 -0.16 -2.26
CA CYS A 10 6.70 -1.21 -1.92
C CYS A 10 7.04 -1.88 -0.58
N SER A 11 8.32 -2.14 -0.30
CA SER A 11 8.75 -2.66 1.01
C SER A 11 8.45 -1.68 2.15
N HIS A 12 8.68 -0.38 1.95
CA HIS A 12 8.33 0.64 2.95
C HIS A 12 6.82 0.64 3.24
N ALA A 13 5.99 0.60 2.20
CA ALA A 13 4.54 0.57 2.33
C ALA A 13 4.07 -0.68 3.09
N ALA A 14 4.59 -1.85 2.74
CA ALA A 14 4.25 -3.10 3.39
C ALA A 14 4.61 -3.11 4.89
N VAL A 15 5.81 -2.64 5.24
CA VAL A 15 6.28 -2.58 6.64
C VAL A 15 5.46 -1.56 7.44
N ALA A 16 5.10 -0.42 6.84
CA ALA A 16 4.30 0.60 7.51
C ALA A 16 2.89 0.08 7.85
N CYS A 17 2.20 -0.52 6.88
CA CYS A 17 0.90 -1.16 7.08
C CYS A 17 0.97 -2.28 8.13
N TYR A 18 1.99 -3.13 8.05
CA TYR A 18 2.22 -4.20 9.04
C TYR A 18 2.36 -3.64 10.46
N LYS A 19 3.23 -2.64 10.67
CA LYS A 19 3.44 -2.04 12.00
C LYS A 19 2.18 -1.38 12.54
N GLU A 20 1.41 -0.71 11.69
CA GLU A 20 0.13 -0.11 12.08
C GLU A 20 -0.85 -1.18 12.56
N LEU A 21 -1.06 -2.23 11.77
CA LEU A 21 -2.02 -3.29 12.12
C LEU A 21 -1.54 -4.17 13.26
N MET A 22 -0.23 -4.40 13.44
CA MET A 22 0.29 -5.09 14.62
C MET A 22 -0.14 -4.41 15.92
N GLN A 23 -0.30 -3.08 15.92
CA GLN A 23 -0.77 -2.32 17.09
C GLN A 23 -2.30 -2.26 17.18
N LYS A 24 -2.98 -2.08 16.04
CA LYS A 24 -4.43 -1.84 16.01
C LYS A 24 -5.28 -3.11 15.91
N ASN A 25 -4.81 -4.11 15.20
CA ASN A 25 -5.53 -5.35 14.91
C ASN A 25 -4.55 -6.53 14.63
N PRO A 26 -3.90 -7.06 15.67
CA PRO A 26 -2.92 -8.14 15.52
C PRO A 26 -3.52 -9.44 14.97
N GLU A 27 -4.83 -9.68 15.14
CA GLU A 27 -5.51 -10.87 14.60
C GLU A 27 -5.48 -10.90 13.07
N VAL A 28 -5.71 -9.75 12.42
CA VAL A 28 -5.63 -9.63 10.96
C VAL A 28 -4.21 -9.93 10.45
N ILE A 29 -3.19 -9.48 11.18
CA ILE A 29 -1.80 -9.79 10.83
C ILE A 29 -1.53 -11.29 10.98
N ASN A 30 -1.89 -11.89 12.10
CA ASN A 30 -1.68 -13.32 12.31
C ASN A 30 -2.38 -14.17 11.23
N LEU A 31 -3.60 -13.81 10.83
CA LEU A 31 -4.28 -14.48 9.73
C LEU A 31 -3.53 -14.26 8.39
N TRP A 32 -3.13 -13.03 8.10
CA TRP A 32 -2.38 -12.74 6.87
C TRP A 32 -1.05 -13.50 6.80
N GLU A 33 -0.32 -13.59 7.91
CA GLU A 33 0.93 -14.34 8.02
C GLU A 33 0.73 -15.85 7.86
N THR A 34 -0.30 -16.43 8.50
CA THR A 34 -0.63 -17.86 8.33
C THR A 34 -1.04 -18.21 6.90
N LEU A 35 -1.57 -17.24 6.14
CA LEU A 35 -1.86 -17.36 4.71
C LEU A 35 -0.66 -17.05 3.80
N GLY A 36 0.56 -16.94 4.35
CA GLY A 36 1.78 -16.70 3.57
C GLY A 36 1.99 -15.24 3.16
N GLN A 37 1.33 -14.31 3.84
CA GLN A 37 1.49 -12.86 3.70
C GLN A 37 1.51 -12.34 2.25
N PRO A 38 0.49 -12.68 1.42
CA PRO A 38 0.45 -12.34 0.00
C PRO A 38 0.45 -10.82 -0.20
N LYS A 39 1.16 -10.39 -1.26
CA LYS A 39 1.28 -8.99 -1.68
C LYS A 39 1.13 -8.94 -3.20
N VAL A 40 0.31 -8.03 -3.70
CA VAL A 40 0.12 -7.78 -5.14
C VAL A 40 0.56 -6.35 -5.42
N VAL A 41 1.43 -6.17 -6.41
CA VAL A 41 1.90 -4.85 -6.82
C VAL A 41 1.12 -4.42 -8.06
N LEU A 42 0.45 -3.29 -7.94
CA LEU A 42 -0.41 -2.70 -8.96
C LEU A 42 0.15 -1.32 -9.34
N GLN A 43 -0.34 -0.76 -10.45
CA GLN A 43 0.08 0.55 -10.94
C GLN A 43 -1.11 1.52 -11.08
N VAL A 44 -0.80 2.79 -10.83
CA VAL A 44 -1.63 3.97 -11.10
C VAL A 44 -0.79 4.98 -11.89
N GLU A 45 -1.45 5.91 -12.57
CA GLU A 45 -0.75 6.88 -13.43
C GLU A 45 -0.43 8.18 -12.67
N THR A 46 -1.15 8.47 -11.58
CA THR A 46 -1.07 9.76 -10.88
C THR A 46 -0.96 9.66 -9.35
N GLU A 47 -0.43 10.71 -8.74
CA GLU A 47 -0.37 10.89 -7.28
C GLU A 47 -1.77 11.08 -6.67
N THR A 48 -2.69 11.73 -7.39
CA THR A 48 -4.08 11.89 -6.96
C THR A 48 -4.76 10.53 -6.78
N GLU A 49 -4.56 9.59 -7.70
CA GLU A 49 -5.09 8.23 -7.56
C GLU A 49 -4.58 7.51 -6.30
N LEU A 50 -3.32 7.76 -5.87
CA LEU A 50 -2.81 7.19 -4.62
C LEU A 50 -3.58 7.69 -3.40
N GLU A 51 -3.90 8.98 -3.35
CA GLU A 51 -4.70 9.58 -2.27
C GLU A 51 -6.18 9.16 -2.32
N ASP A 52 -6.74 9.01 -3.52
CA ASP A 52 -8.11 8.52 -3.70
C ASP A 52 -8.22 7.07 -3.19
N LEU A 53 -7.27 6.20 -3.55
CA LEU A 53 -7.21 4.82 -3.05
C LEU A 53 -7.06 4.76 -1.53
N ARG A 54 -6.22 5.62 -0.94
CA ARG A 54 -6.08 5.72 0.52
C ARG A 54 -7.38 6.16 1.19
N THR A 55 -8.06 7.15 0.61
CA THR A 55 -9.34 7.66 1.13
C THR A 55 -10.42 6.59 1.06
N HIS A 56 -10.49 5.86 -0.06
CA HIS A 56 -11.40 4.73 -0.23
C HIS A 56 -11.08 3.57 0.74
N ALA A 57 -9.80 3.23 0.93
CA ALA A 57 -9.41 2.22 1.91
C ALA A 57 -9.86 2.59 3.33
N LYS A 58 -9.67 3.85 3.73
CA LYS A 58 -10.11 4.35 5.04
C LYS A 58 -11.63 4.31 5.20
N SER A 59 -12.41 4.65 4.16
CA SER A 59 -13.88 4.60 4.25
C SER A 59 -14.42 3.17 4.44
N LEU A 60 -13.66 2.17 3.98
CA LEU A 60 -13.97 0.74 4.16
C LEU A 60 -13.30 0.12 5.40
N GLY A 61 -12.64 0.93 6.24
CA GLY A 61 -11.96 0.44 7.46
C GLY A 61 -10.69 -0.36 7.20
N ILE A 62 -10.09 -0.25 6.02
CA ILE A 62 -8.84 -0.92 5.65
C ILE A 62 -7.64 0.01 5.96
N SER A 63 -6.63 -0.52 6.65
CA SER A 63 -5.36 0.21 6.88
C SER A 63 -4.72 0.59 5.55
N SER A 64 -4.18 1.80 5.49
CA SER A 64 -3.48 2.30 4.31
C SER A 64 -2.39 3.29 4.67
N CYS A 65 -1.28 3.24 3.94
CA CYS A 65 -0.12 4.09 4.18
C CYS A 65 0.46 4.61 2.86
N ILE A 66 0.58 5.93 2.73
CA ILE A 66 1.29 6.54 1.60
C ILE A 66 2.74 6.75 1.96
N ILE A 67 3.61 6.31 1.06
CA ILE A 67 5.05 6.51 1.14
C ILE A 67 5.44 7.68 0.25
N HIS A 68 6.06 8.67 0.88
CA HIS A 68 6.65 9.82 0.21
C HIS A 68 8.14 9.58 0.03
N ASP A 69 8.65 9.84 -1.16
CA ASP A 69 10.09 9.83 -1.36
C ASP A 69 10.69 11.10 -0.76
N ALA A 70 11.63 10.96 0.17
CA ALA A 70 12.29 12.06 0.86
C ALA A 70 13.22 12.89 -0.05
N GLY A 71 13.20 12.66 -1.37
CA GLY A 71 13.90 13.50 -2.35
C GLY A 71 15.40 13.21 -2.48
N ARG A 72 15.87 11.99 -2.22
CA ARG A 72 17.28 11.62 -2.52
C ARG A 72 17.54 11.22 -3.98
N THR A 73 16.53 11.31 -4.85
CA THR A 73 16.61 10.98 -6.29
C THR A 73 15.70 11.90 -7.14
N GLN A 74 15.74 11.73 -8.47
CA GLN A 74 15.22 12.55 -9.59
C GLN A 74 13.71 12.92 -9.62
N ILE A 75 12.96 12.90 -8.50
CA ILE A 75 11.55 13.32 -8.42
C ILE A 75 11.44 14.53 -7.49
N LYS A 76 10.39 15.35 -7.65
CA LYS A 76 10.13 16.48 -6.74
C LYS A 76 10.17 16.02 -5.27
N PRO A 77 10.76 16.81 -4.35
CA PRO A 77 10.78 16.48 -2.93
C PRO A 77 9.36 16.23 -2.41
N ASN A 78 9.17 15.19 -1.59
CA ASN A 78 7.89 14.80 -0.98
C ASN A 78 6.79 14.32 -1.93
N SER A 79 7.09 13.89 -3.15
CA SER A 79 6.06 13.21 -3.97
C SER A 79 5.67 11.87 -3.36
N ALA A 80 4.36 11.60 -3.28
CA ALA A 80 3.85 10.26 -3.00
C ALA A 80 4.28 9.30 -4.12
N THR A 81 4.76 8.12 -3.73
CA THR A 81 5.31 7.14 -4.68
C THR A 81 4.56 5.82 -4.68
N VAL A 82 4.07 5.38 -3.52
CA VAL A 82 3.34 4.12 -3.34
C VAL A 82 2.32 4.29 -2.22
N VAL A 83 1.17 3.63 -2.37
CA VAL A 83 0.20 3.42 -1.28
C VAL A 83 0.16 1.94 -0.92
N GLY A 84 0.34 1.61 0.36
CA GLY A 84 0.02 0.30 0.92
C GLY A 84 -1.45 0.23 1.31
N ILE A 85 -2.11 -0.89 1.04
CA ILE A 85 -3.53 -1.12 1.36
C ILE A 85 -3.66 -2.52 1.98
N GLY A 86 -4.29 -2.59 3.14
CA GLY A 86 -4.42 -3.81 3.94
C GLY A 86 -3.22 -4.03 4.88
N PRO A 87 -2.95 -5.28 5.29
CA PRO A 87 -3.72 -6.50 5.04
C PRO A 87 -5.22 -6.41 5.40
N GLY A 88 -6.05 -7.23 4.73
CA GLY A 88 -7.50 -7.27 4.95
C GLY A 88 -8.21 -8.30 4.06
N PRO A 89 -9.54 -8.46 4.19
CA PRO A 89 -10.30 -9.41 3.38
C PRO A 89 -10.17 -9.10 1.88
N ARG A 90 -9.87 -10.11 1.07
CA ARG A 90 -9.71 -9.96 -0.39
C ARG A 90 -10.90 -9.27 -1.05
N SER A 91 -12.13 -9.61 -0.65
CA SER A 91 -13.34 -9.00 -1.20
C SER A 91 -13.45 -7.49 -0.96
N ILE A 92 -12.84 -6.97 0.11
CA ILE A 92 -12.81 -5.53 0.41
C ILE A 92 -11.62 -4.88 -0.31
N ILE A 93 -10.46 -5.55 -0.35
CA ILE A 93 -9.30 -5.06 -1.11
C ILE A 93 -9.64 -4.92 -2.60
N ASP A 94 -10.30 -5.92 -3.20
CA ASP A 94 -10.67 -5.92 -4.62
C ASP A 94 -11.69 -4.80 -4.96
N GLN A 95 -12.50 -4.33 -4.01
CA GLN A 95 -13.35 -3.14 -4.21
C GLN A 95 -12.53 -1.87 -4.37
N ILE A 96 -11.36 -1.81 -3.74
CA ILE A 96 -10.47 -0.64 -3.77
C ILE A 96 -9.56 -0.72 -5.00
N THR A 97 -8.97 -1.89 -5.27
CA THR A 97 -7.85 -2.02 -6.22
C THR A 97 -8.13 -2.92 -7.42
N GLY A 98 -9.27 -3.63 -7.48
CA GLY A 98 -9.53 -4.65 -8.49
C GLY A 98 -9.61 -4.15 -9.94
N HIS A 99 -9.76 -2.85 -10.14
CA HIS A 99 -9.76 -2.21 -11.46
C HIS A 99 -8.35 -1.80 -11.93
N LEU A 100 -7.34 -1.87 -11.05
CA LEU A 100 -5.97 -1.48 -11.36
C LEU A 100 -5.23 -2.58 -12.11
N LYS A 101 -4.23 -2.17 -12.90
CA LYS A 101 -3.37 -3.09 -13.64
C LYS A 101 -2.21 -3.57 -12.76
N LEU A 102 -1.71 -4.77 -13.04
CA LEU A 102 -0.44 -5.25 -12.49
C LEU A 102 0.71 -4.32 -12.92
N TYR A 103 1.67 -4.10 -12.01
CA TYR A 103 2.89 -3.31 -12.24
C TYR A 103 3.92 -4.04 -13.09
#